data_AF-F7NK83-F1
#
_entry.id   AF-F7NK83-F1
#
_cell.length_a   1.000
_cell.length_b   1.000
_cell.length_c   1.000
_cell.angle_alpha   90.00
_cell.angle_beta   90.00
_cell.angle_gamma   90.00
#
_symmetry.space_group_name_H-M   'P 1'
#
loop_
_entity.id
_entity.type
_entity.pdbx_description
1 polymer ?
#
loop_
_entity_poly.entity_id
_entity_poly.type
_entity_poly.pdbx_seq_one_letter_code
_entity_poly.pdbx_strand_id
1 'polypeptide(L)'
;MSNCPFCGRPTIGRARICESTECAKRQQDSWFDGQISVPDGFLTAADFAKERGISRQMVTRNCTNGKYPGAFQDPQSGRWYIPDDAASSGKVGRPPVLDRRKARQPIKATDAEWKGIVEKAAVTGLPVNEYMIRKALDKPINKKK
;
A
#
# COMPACT_ATOMS: atom_id res chain seq x y z
N MET A 1 -2.10 23.40 -12.70
CA MET A 1 -1.17 22.70 -13.61
C MET A 1 0.21 22.81 -13.00
N SER A 2 0.95 21.71 -12.93
CA SER A 2 2.30 21.70 -12.39
C SER A 2 3.32 21.84 -13.53
N ASN A 3 4.45 22.48 -13.26
CA ASN A 3 5.54 22.59 -14.24
C ASN A 3 6.59 21.50 -13.98
N CYS A 4 7.20 21.00 -15.04
CA CYS A 4 8.27 20.01 -14.98
C CYS A 4 9.48 20.61 -14.26
N PRO A 5 10.03 19.93 -13.24
CA PRO A 5 11.15 20.46 -12.45
C PRO A 5 12.46 20.55 -13.24
N PHE A 6 12.57 19.85 -14.38
CA PHE A 6 13.79 19.83 -15.19
C PHE A 6 13.83 20.88 -16.30
N CYS A 7 12.68 21.25 -16.87
CA CYS A 7 12.62 22.11 -18.06
C CYS A 7 11.53 23.19 -18.01
N GLY A 8 10.75 23.28 -16.93
CA GLY A 8 9.70 24.29 -16.74
C GLY A 8 8.44 24.11 -17.60
N ARG A 9 8.42 23.15 -18.54
CA ARG A 9 7.23 22.87 -19.38
C ARG A 9 6.06 22.33 -18.55
N PRO A 10 4.79 22.61 -18.91
CA PRO A 10 3.64 22.08 -18.18
C PRO A 10 3.59 20.55 -18.23
N THR A 11 3.19 19.92 -17.13
CA THR A 11 2.98 18.46 -17.07
C THR A 11 1.54 18.08 -17.42
N ILE A 12 1.36 16.87 -17.94
CA ILE A 12 0.05 16.34 -18.36
C ILE A 12 -0.51 15.45 -17.24
N GLY A 13 -1.76 15.70 -16.84
CA GLY A 13 -2.48 14.89 -15.86
C GLY A 13 -1.81 14.86 -14.48
N ARG A 14 -1.43 13.66 -14.03
CA ARG A 14 -0.77 13.42 -12.73
C ARG A 14 0.76 13.23 -12.84
N ALA A 15 1.32 13.45 -14.03
CA ALA A 15 2.77 13.31 -14.24
C ALA A 15 3.55 14.40 -13.50
N ARG A 16 4.69 14.01 -12.91
CA ARG A 16 5.64 14.94 -12.24
C ARG A 16 6.63 15.58 -13.19
N ILE A 17 6.92 14.91 -14.31
CA ILE A 17 7.79 15.39 -15.37
C ILE A 17 6.99 15.51 -16.67
N CYS A 18 7.46 16.33 -17.61
CA CYS A 18 6.88 16.38 -18.95
C CYS A 18 7.29 15.15 -19.77
N GLU A 19 6.65 14.94 -20.92
CA GLU A 19 6.86 13.78 -21.79
C GLU A 19 8.14 13.89 -22.66
N SER A 20 9.01 14.88 -22.43
CA SER A 20 10.24 14.97 -23.22
C SER A 20 11.21 13.84 -22.86
N THR A 21 11.81 13.24 -23.89
CA THR A 21 12.78 12.15 -23.76
C THR A 21 13.97 12.53 -22.88
N GLU A 22 14.42 13.78 -22.96
CA GLU A 22 15.49 14.33 -22.13
C GLU A 22 15.13 14.37 -20.64
N CYS A 23 13.91 14.81 -20.30
CA CYS A 23 13.44 14.86 -18.91
C CYS A 23 13.20 13.46 -18.35
N ALA A 24 12.69 12.54 -19.17
CA ALA A 24 12.54 11.14 -18.80
C ALA A 24 13.91 10.49 -18.51
N LYS A 25 14.90 10.72 -19.38
CA LYS A 25 16.27 10.21 -19.20
C LYS A 25 16.92 10.79 -17.94
N ARG A 26 16.82 12.11 -17.72
CA ARG A 26 17.31 12.75 -16.48
C ARG A 26 16.65 12.18 -15.22
N GLN A 27 15.34 11.92 -15.27
CA GLN A 27 14.65 11.27 -14.16
C GLN A 27 15.19 9.85 -13.92
N GLN A 28 15.38 9.07 -14.97
CA GLN A 28 15.95 7.72 -14.87
C GLN A 28 17.38 7.75 -14.33
N ASP A 29 18.22 8.69 -14.78
CA ASP A 29 19.58 8.88 -14.30
C ASP A 29 19.59 9.25 -12.81
N SER A 30 18.67 10.11 -12.35
CA SER A 30 18.49 10.45 -10.93
C SER A 30 18.06 9.27 -10.04
N TRP A 31 17.61 8.16 -10.66
CA TRP A 31 17.24 6.95 -9.95
C TRP A 31 18.41 6.00 -9.71
N PHE A 32 19.57 6.21 -10.36
CA PHE A 32 20.76 5.42 -10.05
C PHE A 32 21.38 5.90 -8.75
N ASP A 33 21.48 4.98 -7.79
CA ASP A 33 21.87 5.32 -6.41
C ASP A 33 23.32 5.83 -6.28
N GLY A 34 24.17 5.63 -7.30
CA GLY A 34 25.57 6.05 -7.31
C GLY A 34 25.80 7.56 -7.42
N GLN A 35 24.77 8.38 -7.69
CA GLN A 35 24.87 9.84 -7.78
C GLN A 35 24.01 10.59 -6.75
N ILE A 36 23.50 9.88 -5.73
CA ILE A 36 22.64 10.53 -4.73
C ILE A 36 23.50 11.35 -3.77
N SER A 37 23.39 12.67 -3.87
CA SER A 37 23.82 13.57 -2.80
C SER A 37 22.75 13.57 -1.69
N VAL A 38 23.03 12.88 -0.59
CA VAL A 38 22.18 12.94 0.60
C VAL A 38 22.58 14.18 1.41
N PRO A 39 21.65 15.09 1.73
CA PRO A 39 21.96 16.23 2.59
C PRO A 39 22.40 15.79 3.99
N ASP A 40 23.29 16.54 4.62
CA ASP A 40 23.75 16.27 5.98
C ASP A 40 22.58 16.28 6.98
N GLY A 41 22.54 15.29 7.87
CA GLY A 41 21.45 15.09 8.84
C GLY A 41 20.17 14.48 8.26
N PHE A 42 20.18 14.09 6.99
CA PHE A 42 19.06 13.38 6.37
C PHE A 42 19.46 11.97 5.95
N LEU A 43 18.46 11.09 5.95
CA LEU A 43 18.52 9.74 5.44
C LEU A 43 17.58 9.58 4.26
N THR A 44 17.98 8.73 3.30
CA THR A 44 17.04 8.31 2.27
C THR A 44 15.94 7.44 2.90
N ALA A 45 14.75 7.40 2.28
CA ALA A 45 13.69 6.49 2.73
C ALA A 45 14.11 5.01 2.74
N ALA A 46 15.12 4.61 1.97
CA ALA A 46 15.65 3.24 1.98
C ALA A 46 16.54 3.00 3.19
N ASP A 47 17.39 3.96 3.55
CA ASP A 47 18.31 3.82 4.69
C ASP A 47 17.55 3.95 6.02
N PHE A 48 16.63 4.93 6.10
CA PHE A 48 15.72 5.05 7.24
C PHE A 48 14.88 3.77 7.44
N ALA A 49 14.44 3.13 6.34
CA ALA A 49 13.72 1.86 6.39
C ALA A 49 14.56 0.72 6.98
N LYS A 50 15.83 0.60 6.55
CA LYS A 50 16.76 -0.40 7.07
C LYS A 50 17.02 -0.20 8.56
N GLU A 51 17.32 1.04 8.97
CA GLU A 51 17.64 1.37 10.35
C GLU A 51 16.47 1.10 11.31
N ARG A 52 15.24 1.41 10.88
CA ARG A 52 14.04 1.24 11.70
C ARG A 52 13.36 -0.13 11.52
N GLY A 53 13.88 -1.01 10.66
CA GLY A 53 13.30 -2.33 10.39
C GLY A 53 11.88 -2.30 9.80
N ILE A 54 11.55 -1.26 9.03
CA ILE A 54 10.23 -1.08 8.38
C ILE A 54 10.36 -1.09 6.85
N SER A 55 9.27 -1.33 6.14
CA SER A 55 9.33 -1.32 4.66
C SER A 55 9.47 0.10 4.11
N ARG A 56 10.22 0.26 3.02
CA ARG A 56 10.34 1.55 2.31
C ARG A 56 8.98 2.14 1.93
N GLN A 57 8.01 1.30 1.55
CA GLN A 57 6.65 1.75 1.24
C GLN A 57 5.94 2.33 2.48
N MET A 58 6.13 1.73 3.66
CA MET A 58 5.61 2.27 4.92
C MET A 58 6.24 3.63 5.23
N VAL A 59 7.55 3.77 5.02
CA VAL A 59 8.27 5.03 5.20
C VAL A 59 7.67 6.11 4.31
N THR A 60 7.58 5.88 3.00
CA THR A 60 6.98 6.82 2.05
C THR A 60 5.57 7.23 2.46
N ARG A 61 4.73 6.26 2.86
CA ARG A 61 3.36 6.54 3.34
C ARG A 61 3.37 7.42 4.59
N ASN A 62 4.27 7.16 5.52
CA ASN A 62 4.39 7.95 6.75
C ASN A 62 4.86 9.38 6.43
N CYS A 63 5.79 9.56 5.48
CA CYS A 63 6.17 10.89 5.00
C CYS A 63 4.98 11.65 4.38
N THR A 64 4.22 10.99 3.50
CA THR A 64 3.01 11.60 2.89
C THR A 64 1.97 12.00 3.93
N ASN A 65 1.89 11.25 5.04
CA ASN A 65 0.97 11.54 6.14
C ASN A 65 1.55 12.52 7.18
N GLY A 66 2.74 13.09 6.96
CA GLY A 66 3.37 14.05 7.88
C GLY A 66 3.85 13.46 9.21
N LYS A 67 4.07 12.13 9.29
CA LYS A 67 4.50 11.47 10.53
C LYS A 67 5.96 11.71 10.91
N TYR A 68 6.77 12.11 9.95
CA TYR A 68 8.18 12.45 10.17
C TYR A 68 8.31 13.96 9.97
N PRO A 69 8.34 14.75 11.05
CA PRO A 69 8.56 16.19 10.97
C PRO A 69 9.86 16.49 10.24
N GLY A 70 9.88 17.51 9.38
CA GLY A 70 11.06 17.89 8.60
C GLY A 70 11.35 16.98 7.39
N ALA A 71 10.64 15.87 7.21
CA ALA A 71 10.78 15.07 6.00
C ALA A 71 10.25 15.82 4.77
N PHE A 72 11.03 15.86 3.70
CA PHE A 72 10.66 16.50 2.45
C PHE A 72 10.89 15.58 1.25
N GLN A 73 10.14 15.83 0.18
CA GLN A 73 10.31 15.14 -1.08
C GLN A 73 11.10 16.02 -2.03
N ASP A 74 12.20 15.52 -2.57
CA ASP A 74 12.93 16.22 -3.62
C ASP A 74 12.07 16.30 -4.88
N PRO A 75 11.79 17.51 -5.40
CA PRO A 75 10.97 17.70 -6.59
C PRO A 75 11.56 17.06 -7.85
N GLN A 76 12.89 16.92 -7.94
CA GLN A 76 13.55 16.39 -9.14
C GLN A 76 13.52 14.86 -9.17
N SER A 77 14.08 14.20 -8.15
CA SER A 77 14.14 12.73 -8.10
C SER A 77 12.83 12.10 -7.62
N GLY A 78 12.01 12.86 -6.89
CA GLY A 78 10.83 12.35 -6.22
C GLY A 78 11.14 11.47 -5.01
N ARG A 79 12.38 11.47 -4.53
CA ARG A 79 12.82 10.72 -3.34
C ARG A 79 12.46 11.48 -2.07
N TRP A 80 12.27 10.71 -1.00
CA TRP A 80 12.03 11.26 0.33
C TRP A 80 13.33 11.30 1.11
N TYR A 81 13.62 12.46 1.68
CA TYR A 81 14.68 12.70 2.65
C TYR A 81 14.05 12.90 4.02
N ILE A 82 14.57 12.21 5.02
CA ILE A 82 13.99 12.11 6.35
C ILE A 82 15.08 12.45 7.35
N PRO A 83 14.86 13.36 8.30
CA PRO A 83 15.85 13.64 9.34
C PRO A 83 16.26 12.36 10.07
N ASP A 84 17.54 12.22 10.37
CA ASP A 84 18.08 11.07 11.11
C ASP A 84 17.46 10.94 12.51
N ASP A 85 17.27 12.09 13.16
CA ASP A 85 16.68 12.28 14.47
C ASP A 85 15.15 12.19 14.47
N ALA A 86 14.51 11.97 13.31
CA ALA A 86 13.06 11.92 13.18
C ALA A 86 12.49 10.82 14.07
N ALA A 87 12.17 11.19 15.30
CA ALA A 87 11.49 10.35 16.25
C ALA A 87 10.13 10.05 15.62
N SER A 88 9.93 8.80 15.20
CA SER A 88 8.61 8.32 14.85
C SER A 88 7.72 8.62 16.04
N SER A 89 6.84 9.62 15.92
CA SER A 89 6.09 10.23 17.03
C SER A 89 5.09 9.30 17.70
N GLY A 90 5.06 8.03 17.30
CA GLY A 90 4.53 6.95 18.11
C GLY A 90 5.28 5.68 17.77
N LYS A 91 5.43 4.79 18.75
CA LYS A 91 5.75 3.37 18.52
C LYS A 91 4.83 2.91 17.38
N VAL A 92 5.36 2.82 16.16
CA VAL A 92 4.61 2.29 15.03
C VAL A 92 4.63 0.78 15.24
N GLY A 93 3.83 0.31 16.19
CA GLY A 93 3.42 -1.07 16.23
C GLY A 93 2.97 -1.36 14.80
N ARG A 94 3.66 -2.31 14.15
CA ARG A 94 3.24 -2.85 12.86
C ARG A 94 1.73 -3.03 13.01
N PRO A 95 0.86 -2.34 12.24
CA PRO A 95 -0.55 -2.66 12.27
C PRO A 95 -0.55 -4.18 12.12
N PRO A 96 -1.15 -4.94 13.06
CA PRO A 96 -1.15 -6.39 12.95
C PRO A 96 -1.55 -6.63 11.52
N VAL A 97 -0.72 -7.34 10.77
CA VAL A 97 -1.06 -7.70 9.40
C VAL A 97 -2.44 -8.29 9.58
N LEU A 98 -3.48 -7.53 9.22
CA LEU A 98 -4.83 -8.05 9.22
C LEU A 98 -4.63 -9.12 8.20
N ASP A 99 -4.52 -10.34 8.69
CA ASP A 99 -4.23 -11.51 7.92
C ASP A 99 -5.47 -11.60 7.05
N ARG A 100 -5.46 -10.90 5.90
CA ARG A 100 -6.63 -10.74 5.04
C ARG A 100 -7.11 -12.12 4.60
N ARG A 101 -6.24 -13.14 4.73
CA ARG A 101 -6.51 -14.56 4.59
C ARG A 101 -7.40 -15.13 5.71
N LYS A 102 -7.29 -14.67 6.97
CA LYS A 102 -8.23 -15.06 8.05
C LYS A 102 -9.66 -14.54 7.80
N ALA A 103 -9.84 -13.48 7.02
CA ALA A 103 -11.16 -12.95 6.70
C ALA A 103 -11.94 -13.78 5.66
N ARG A 104 -11.31 -14.75 4.98
CA ARG A 104 -11.94 -15.60 3.96
C ARG A 104 -11.49 -17.06 4.10
N GLN A 105 -11.63 -17.63 5.30
CA GLN A 105 -11.46 -19.07 5.39
C GLN A 105 -12.60 -19.79 4.63
N PRO A 106 -12.29 -20.80 3.80
CA PRO A 106 -13.33 -21.58 3.13
C PRO A 106 -14.24 -22.24 4.18
N ILE A 107 -15.54 -22.22 3.94
CA ILE A 107 -16.50 -22.89 4.82
C ILE A 107 -16.29 -24.39 4.64
N LYS A 108 -15.79 -25.05 5.68
CA LYS A 108 -15.72 -26.51 5.72
C LYS A 108 -17.11 -27.06 6.00
N ALA A 109 -17.51 -28.05 5.22
CA ALA A 109 -18.72 -28.85 5.37
C ALA A 109 -18.36 -30.31 5.11
N THR A 110 -18.92 -31.22 5.90
CA THR A 110 -18.87 -32.67 5.71
C THR A 110 -19.79 -33.10 4.56
N ASP A 111 -19.65 -34.33 4.08
CA ASP A 111 -20.48 -34.84 2.96
C ASP A 111 -21.98 -34.86 3.28
N ALA A 112 -22.34 -35.16 4.54
CA ALA A 112 -23.72 -35.13 5.01
C ALA A 112 -24.28 -33.68 5.02
N GLU A 113 -23.48 -32.73 5.48
CA GLU A 113 -23.82 -31.30 5.47
C GLU A 113 -23.96 -30.76 4.03
N TRP A 114 -23.12 -31.23 3.10
CA TRP A 114 -23.20 -30.87 1.69
C TRP A 114 -24.50 -31.32 1.03
N LYS A 115 -24.99 -32.54 1.33
CA LYS A 115 -26.29 -33.00 0.84
C LYS A 115 -27.42 -32.08 1.31
N GLY A 116 -27.43 -31.72 2.59
CA GLY A 116 -28.43 -30.79 3.14
C GLY A 116 -28.38 -29.39 2.52
N ILE A 117 -27.19 -28.91 2.14
CA ILE A 117 -27.05 -27.63 1.41
C ILE A 117 -27.67 -27.72 0.01
N VAL A 118 -27.40 -28.80 -0.72
CA VAL A 118 -27.91 -29.00 -2.09
C VAL A 118 -29.43 -29.15 -2.10
N GLU A 119 -29.99 -29.91 -1.15
CA GLU A 119 -31.45 -30.07 -1.01
C GLU A 119 -32.14 -28.74 -0.70
N LYS A 120 -31.60 -27.95 0.26
CA LYS A 120 -32.13 -26.62 0.57
C LYS A 120 -32.01 -25.66 -0.62
N ALA A 121 -30.90 -25.73 -1.38
CA ALA A 121 -30.73 -24.92 -2.58
C ALA A 121 -31.76 -25.26 -3.66
N ALA A 122 -32.00 -26.56 -3.90
CA ALA A 122 -32.98 -27.06 -4.86
C ALA A 122 -34.41 -26.58 -4.52
N VAL A 123 -34.82 -26.62 -3.25
CA VAL A 123 -36.14 -26.13 -2.80
C VAL A 123 -36.29 -24.62 -3.05
N THR A 124 -35.23 -23.85 -2.87
CA THR A 124 -35.28 -22.39 -3.05
C THR A 124 -35.11 -21.90 -4.48
N GLY A 125 -34.65 -22.75 -5.41
CA GLY A 125 -34.31 -22.37 -6.78
C GLY A 125 -33.12 -21.39 -6.89
N LEU A 126 -32.37 -21.19 -5.81
CA LEU A 126 -31.23 -20.29 -5.76
C LEU A 126 -29.92 -21.05 -6.03
N PRO A 127 -28.93 -20.42 -6.69
CA PRO A 127 -27.61 -21.01 -6.82
C PRO A 127 -26.95 -21.15 -5.44
N VAL A 128 -26.16 -22.21 -5.27
CA VAL A 128 -25.40 -22.47 -4.03
C VAL A 128 -24.36 -21.36 -3.84
N ASN A 129 -24.68 -20.40 -2.97
CA ASN A 129 -23.80 -19.30 -2.60
C ASN A 129 -23.48 -19.32 -1.10
N GLU A 130 -22.57 -18.46 -0.64
CA GLU A 130 -22.13 -18.43 0.76
C GLU A 130 -23.30 -18.23 1.75
N TYR A 131 -24.32 -17.45 1.36
CA TYR A 131 -25.51 -17.22 2.17
C TYR A 131 -26.29 -18.51 2.39
N MET A 132 -26.53 -19.31 1.34
CA MET A 132 -27.23 -20.59 1.42
C MET A 132 -26.46 -21.60 2.25
N ILE A 133 -25.14 -21.68 2.09
CA ILE A 133 -24.28 -22.56 2.89
C ILE A 133 -24.37 -22.20 4.37
N ARG A 134 -24.29 -20.91 4.72
CA ARG A 134 -24.37 -20.47 6.11
C ARG A 134 -25.76 -20.70 6.72
N LYS A 135 -26.83 -20.41 5.97
CA LYS A 135 -28.22 -20.64 6.40
C LYS A 135 -28.55 -22.13 6.54
N ALA A 136 -27.97 -22.99 5.70
CA ALA A 136 -28.17 -24.42 5.79
C ALA A 136 -27.51 -25.05 7.03
N LEU A 137 -26.38 -24.48 7.46
CA LEU A 137 -25.55 -24.94 8.59
C LEU A 137 -25.73 -24.13 9.88
N ASP A 138 -26.75 -23.25 9.94
CA ASP A 138 -26.98 -22.31 11.05
C ASP A 138 -25.74 -21.51 11.49
N LYS A 139 -24.86 -21.19 10.53
CA LYS A 139 -23.64 -20.38 10.76
C LYS A 139 -23.96 -18.88 10.65
N PRO A 140 -23.35 -18.01 11.47
CA PRO A 140 -23.64 -16.58 11.45
C PRO A 140 -23.27 -15.94 10.11
N ILE A 141 -24.15 -15.09 9.57
CA ILE A 141 -23.89 -14.33 8.35
C ILE A 141 -23.00 -13.15 8.71
N ASN A 142 -21.78 -13.10 8.16
CA ASN A 142 -20.89 -11.96 8.36
C ASN A 142 -21.51 -10.73 7.68
N LYS A 143 -22.11 -9.83 8.46
CA LYS A 143 -22.54 -8.53 7.97
C LYS A 143 -21.26 -7.75 7.66
N LYS A 144 -21.03 -7.41 6.39
CA LYS A 144 -19.98 -6.46 6.02
C LYS A 144 -20.28 -5.16 6.78
N LYS A 145 -19.37 -4.75 7.66
CA LYS A 145 -19.33 -3.40 8.21
C LYS A 145 -18.88 -2.44 7.12
#